data_AF-A0A0R3KB60-F1
#
_entry.id   AF-A0A0R3KB60-F1
#
_cell.length_a   1.000
_cell.length_b   1.000
_cell.length_c   1.000
_cell.angle_alpha   90.00
_cell.angle_beta   90.00
_cell.angle_gamma   90.00
#
_symmetry.space_group_name_H-M   'P 1'
#
loop_
_entity.id
_entity.type
_entity.pdbx_description
1 polymer ?
#
loop_
_entity_poly.entity_id
_entity_poly.type
_entity_poly.pdbx_seq_one_letter_code
_entity_poly.pdbx_strand_id
1 'polypeptide(L)'
;MMNLIMPLKVKSPIGRAEAALAIAKNKDAIYAGLNNVGTVHFARFVIVGDNICMFSVYDGDFTNYIRDFIATIGEVFNEVVKLVEGGKKVIPCEKNVEAFIQWVHEHDLYQVPDTATDFLRDQEDLKGDRAVSPVDDDLTLLPRKLVLQLRANANISLGSGYRAYPGFSVAQVRKHLKLGW
;
A
#
# COMPACT_ATOMS: atom_id res chain seq x y z
N MET A 1 6.44 -2.81 -0.99
CA MET A 1 5.18 -2.55 -0.24
C MET A 1 4.37 -1.54 -1.02
N MET A 2 3.04 -1.63 -0.96
CA MET A 2 2.12 -0.66 -1.55
C MET A 2 0.97 -0.43 -0.59
N ASN A 3 0.62 0.82 -0.35
CA ASN A 3 -0.40 1.23 0.60
C ASN A 3 -1.34 2.22 -0.10
N LEU A 4 -2.42 1.72 -0.69
CA LEU A 4 -3.39 2.55 -1.40
C LEU A 4 -4.34 3.24 -0.43
N ILE A 5 -4.54 4.54 -0.60
CA ILE A 5 -5.62 5.30 0.04
C ILE A 5 -6.59 5.76 -1.03
N MET A 6 -7.78 5.17 -1.03
CA MET A 6 -8.77 5.35 -2.10
C MET A 6 -10.03 6.02 -1.53
N PRO A 7 -10.24 7.33 -1.77
CA PRO A 7 -11.40 8.04 -1.22
C PRO A 7 -12.71 7.53 -1.82
N LEU A 8 -13.71 7.30 -0.96
CA LEU A 8 -15.05 6.90 -1.40
C LEU A 8 -15.73 8.03 -2.16
N LYS A 9 -16.48 7.67 -3.21
CA LYS A 9 -17.40 8.60 -3.89
C LYS A 9 -18.47 9.12 -2.94
N VAL A 10 -19.01 8.21 -2.11
CA VAL A 10 -20.05 8.49 -1.13
C VAL A 10 -19.41 8.51 0.25
N LYS A 11 -19.05 9.70 0.72
CA LYS A 11 -18.38 9.94 2.01
C LYS A 11 -19.40 9.95 3.15
N SER A 12 -19.97 8.76 3.44
CA SER A 12 -21.05 8.58 4.41
C SER A 12 -21.03 7.17 5.02
N PRO A 13 -21.77 6.91 6.12
CA PRO A 13 -21.96 5.55 6.63
C PRO A 13 -22.48 4.57 5.57
N ILE A 14 -23.34 5.01 4.64
CA ILE A 14 -23.88 4.16 3.58
C ILE A 14 -22.78 3.77 2.58
N GLY A 15 -21.96 4.74 2.12
CA GLY A 15 -20.86 4.43 1.19
C GLY A 15 -19.83 3.47 1.82
N ARG A 16 -19.57 3.59 3.12
CA ARG A 16 -18.71 2.65 3.87
C ARG A 16 -19.33 1.26 3.97
N ALA A 17 -20.65 1.17 4.18
CA ALA A 17 -21.36 -0.10 4.19
C ALA A 17 -21.34 -0.78 2.81
N GLU A 18 -21.51 -0.01 1.73
CA GLU A 18 -21.39 -0.51 0.35
C GLU A 18 -19.98 -1.04 0.07
N ALA A 19 -18.94 -0.32 0.50
CA ALA A 19 -17.55 -0.76 0.38
C ALA A 19 -17.29 -2.06 1.15
N ALA A 20 -17.74 -2.14 2.40
CA ALA A 20 -17.62 -3.34 3.22
C ALA A 20 -18.34 -4.53 2.55
N LEU A 21 -19.53 -4.30 1.99
CA LEU A 21 -20.29 -5.33 1.28
C LEU A 21 -19.57 -5.78 0.00
N ALA A 22 -19.01 -4.87 -0.79
CA ALA A 22 -18.25 -5.20 -2.00
C ALA A 22 -17.03 -6.08 -1.68
N ILE A 23 -16.29 -5.76 -0.63
CA ILE A 23 -15.15 -6.57 -0.18
C ILE A 23 -15.62 -7.94 0.32
N ALA A 24 -16.69 -7.98 1.14
CA ALA A 24 -17.22 -9.22 1.69
C ALA A 24 -17.73 -10.18 0.62
N LYS A 25 -18.44 -9.67 -0.39
CA LYS A 25 -18.96 -10.46 -1.53
C LYS A 25 -17.85 -11.09 -2.37
N ASN A 26 -16.70 -10.41 -2.47
CA ASN A 26 -15.59 -10.86 -3.28
C ASN A 26 -14.47 -11.55 -2.47
N LYS A 27 -14.68 -11.82 -1.18
CA LYS A 27 -13.65 -12.36 -0.26
C LYS A 27 -12.93 -13.58 -0.85
N ASP A 28 -13.66 -14.54 -1.40
CA ASP A 28 -13.07 -15.78 -1.92
C ASP A 28 -12.25 -15.53 -3.17
N ALA A 29 -12.70 -14.65 -4.07
CA ALA A 29 -11.96 -14.25 -5.26
C ALA A 29 -10.71 -13.43 -4.92
N ILE A 30 -10.80 -12.53 -3.93
CA ILE A 30 -9.63 -11.81 -3.38
C ILE A 30 -8.61 -12.81 -2.85
N TYR A 31 -9.05 -13.77 -2.03
CA TYR A 31 -8.14 -14.77 -1.46
C TYR A 31 -7.51 -15.64 -2.54
N ALA A 32 -8.32 -16.18 -3.46
CA ALA A 32 -7.82 -16.98 -4.57
C ALA A 32 -6.77 -16.21 -5.39
N GLY A 33 -7.02 -14.94 -5.67
CA GLY A 33 -6.09 -14.11 -6.41
C GLY A 33 -4.79 -13.83 -5.67
N LEU A 34 -4.88 -13.42 -4.41
CA LEU A 34 -3.69 -13.19 -3.56
C LEU A 34 -2.84 -14.46 -3.41
N ASN A 35 -3.46 -15.63 -3.45
CA ASN A 35 -2.75 -16.92 -3.40
C ASN A 35 -2.04 -17.25 -4.72
N ASN A 36 -2.62 -16.84 -5.85
CA ASN A 36 -2.07 -17.13 -7.17
C ASN A 36 -0.98 -16.13 -7.58
N VAL A 37 -1.00 -14.92 -7.02
CA VAL A 37 0.09 -13.96 -7.16
C VAL A 37 1.23 -14.39 -6.23
N GLY A 38 2.13 -15.24 -6.75
CA GLY A 38 3.19 -15.91 -5.99
C GLY A 38 4.23 -14.98 -5.34
N THR A 39 4.14 -13.66 -5.57
CA THR A 39 5.00 -12.63 -4.98
C THR A 39 4.38 -11.96 -3.75
N VAL A 40 3.12 -12.26 -3.39
CA VAL A 40 2.43 -11.58 -2.27
C VAL A 40 2.70 -12.27 -0.93
N HIS A 41 3.19 -11.50 0.04
CA HIS A 41 3.34 -11.93 1.44
C HIS A 41 2.15 -11.52 2.31
N PHE A 42 1.47 -10.44 1.95
CA PHE A 42 0.33 -9.92 2.69
C PHE A 42 -0.46 -8.95 1.83
N ALA A 43 -1.79 -9.01 1.95
CA ALA A 43 -2.64 -7.92 1.52
C ALA A 43 -3.89 -7.83 2.39
N ARG A 44 -4.37 -6.62 2.67
CA ARG A 44 -5.59 -6.39 3.43
C ARG A 44 -6.30 -5.12 2.97
N PHE A 45 -7.62 -5.19 2.93
CA PHE A 45 -8.49 -4.03 2.81
C PHE A 45 -8.96 -3.54 4.19
N VAL A 46 -8.98 -2.23 4.38
CA VAL A 46 -9.41 -1.55 5.61
C VAL A 46 -10.21 -0.31 5.24
N ILE A 47 -11.23 0.04 6.02
CA ILE A 47 -11.91 1.34 5.89
C ILE A 47 -11.36 2.28 6.95
N VAL A 48 -10.81 3.42 6.53
CA VAL A 48 -10.27 4.46 7.42
C VAL A 48 -10.89 5.81 7.08
N GLY A 49 -11.73 6.33 7.98
CA GLY A 49 -12.56 7.50 7.68
C GLY A 49 -13.48 7.21 6.49
N ASP A 50 -13.41 8.05 5.46
CA ASP A 50 -14.14 7.90 4.19
C ASP A 50 -13.28 7.31 3.06
N ASN A 51 -12.24 6.56 3.40
CA ASN A 51 -11.35 5.91 2.44
C ASN A 51 -11.43 4.38 2.54
N ILE A 52 -11.32 3.72 1.40
CA ILE A 52 -10.92 2.31 1.31
C ILE A 52 -9.40 2.30 1.21
N CYS A 53 -8.74 1.61 2.12
CA CYS A 53 -7.30 1.44 2.10
C CYS A 53 -6.97 0.00 1.72
N MET A 54 -5.94 -0.20 0.90
CA MET A 54 -5.35 -1.51 0.64
C MET A 54 -3.88 -1.47 1.01
N PHE A 55 -3.49 -2.30 1.96
CA PHE A 55 -2.10 -2.44 2.37
C PHE A 55 -1.57 -3.77 1.87
N SER A 56 -0.46 -3.78 1.12
CA SER A 56 0.16 -5.01 0.62
C SER A 56 1.68 -5.00 0.68
N VAL A 57 2.23 -6.20 0.89
CA VAL A 57 3.66 -6.47 0.85
C VAL A 57 3.93 -7.61 -0.12
N TYR A 58 4.87 -7.37 -1.01
CA TYR A 58 5.19 -8.24 -2.12
C TYR A 58 6.68 -8.13 -2.48
N ASP A 59 7.19 -9.17 -3.12
CA ASP A 59 8.51 -9.20 -3.74
C ASP A 59 8.47 -8.62 -5.16
N GLY A 60 9.57 -8.00 -5.58
CA GLY A 60 9.78 -7.54 -6.95
C GLY A 60 9.35 -6.10 -7.23
N ASP A 61 9.26 -5.78 -8.51
CA ASP A 61 8.95 -4.42 -9.00
C ASP A 61 7.45 -4.10 -8.87
N PHE A 62 7.15 -2.84 -8.55
CA PHE A 62 5.78 -2.32 -8.40
C PHE A 62 4.91 -2.56 -9.63
N THR A 63 5.44 -2.29 -10.82
CA THR A 63 4.68 -2.36 -12.07
C THR A 63 4.30 -3.80 -12.39
N ASN A 64 5.27 -4.72 -12.23
CA ASN A 64 5.03 -6.14 -12.46
C ASN A 64 4.05 -6.71 -11.43
N TYR A 65 4.18 -6.32 -10.16
CA TYR A 65 3.23 -6.69 -9.13
C TYR A 65 1.80 -6.27 -9.50
N ILE A 66 1.58 -5.01 -9.91
CA ILE A 66 0.25 -4.53 -10.30
C ILE A 66 -0.29 -5.29 -11.52
N ARG A 67 0.55 -5.59 -12.51
CA ARG A 67 0.16 -6.37 -13.70
C ARG A 67 -0.30 -7.78 -13.33
N ASP A 68 0.47 -8.49 -12.53
CA ASP A 68 0.13 -9.86 -12.09
C ASP A 68 -1.15 -9.85 -11.24
N PHE A 69 -1.31 -8.81 -10.44
CA PHE A 69 -2.47 -8.59 -9.59
C PHE A 69 -3.74 -8.40 -10.42
N ILE A 70 -3.78 -7.45 -11.36
CA ILE A 70 -4.98 -7.21 -12.17
C ILE A 70 -5.29 -8.34 -13.15
N ALA A 71 -4.28 -9.08 -13.62
CA ALA A 71 -4.51 -10.26 -14.45
C ALA A 71 -5.30 -11.34 -13.70
N THR A 72 -5.15 -11.40 -12.38
CA THR A 72 -5.76 -12.43 -11.55
C THR A 72 -7.04 -11.94 -10.86
N ILE A 73 -7.12 -10.66 -10.48
CA ILE A 73 -8.24 -10.10 -9.70
C ILE A 73 -8.82 -8.80 -10.24
N GLY A 74 -8.59 -8.48 -11.51
CA GLY A 74 -9.09 -7.25 -12.15
C GLY A 74 -10.59 -7.04 -11.97
N GLU A 75 -11.40 -8.09 -12.15
CA GLU A 75 -12.86 -8.00 -11.98
C GLU A 75 -13.29 -7.62 -10.55
N VAL A 76 -12.64 -8.19 -9.54
CA VAL A 76 -12.90 -7.84 -8.15
C VAL A 76 -12.47 -6.40 -7.86
N PHE A 77 -11.32 -6.00 -8.39
CA PHE A 77 -10.83 -4.65 -8.22
C PHE A 77 -11.73 -3.62 -8.92
N ASN A 78 -12.35 -3.98 -10.06
CA ASN A 78 -13.35 -3.15 -10.73
C ASN A 78 -14.53 -2.82 -9.79
N GLU A 79 -15.01 -3.78 -8.99
CA GLU A 79 -16.09 -3.55 -8.03
C GLU A 79 -15.68 -2.60 -6.90
N VAL A 80 -14.44 -2.70 -6.41
CA VAL A 80 -13.90 -1.78 -5.39
C VAL A 80 -13.68 -0.39 -5.97
N VAL A 81 -12.98 -0.28 -7.10
CA VAL A 81 -12.66 0.99 -7.78
C VAL A 81 -13.92 1.72 -8.24
N LYS A 82 -15.02 1.00 -8.51
CA LYS A 82 -16.31 1.61 -8.83
C LYS A 82 -16.87 2.43 -7.68
N LEU A 83 -16.46 2.18 -6.44
CA LEU A 83 -16.86 2.95 -5.26
C LEU A 83 -15.91 4.11 -4.96
N VAL A 84 -14.76 4.19 -5.65
CA VAL A 84 -13.68 5.16 -5.40
C VAL A 84 -13.78 6.39 -6.30
N GLU A 85 -13.61 7.58 -5.74
CA GLU A 85 -13.58 8.85 -6.46
C GLU A 85 -12.63 8.78 -7.67
N GLY A 86 -13.07 9.21 -8.85
CA GLY A 86 -12.26 9.13 -10.09
C GLY A 86 -12.07 7.72 -10.68
N GLY A 87 -12.38 6.64 -9.97
CA GLY A 87 -12.10 5.26 -10.38
C GLY A 87 -12.78 4.77 -11.67
N LYS A 88 -13.86 5.44 -12.13
CA LYS A 88 -14.54 5.09 -13.40
C LYS A 88 -13.61 5.14 -14.62
N LYS A 89 -12.55 5.95 -14.57
CA LYS A 89 -11.63 6.17 -15.69
C LYS A 89 -10.71 4.98 -15.97
N VAL A 90 -10.55 4.07 -15.00
CA VAL A 90 -9.62 2.95 -15.07
C VAL A 90 -10.31 1.59 -15.06
N ILE A 91 -11.65 1.56 -15.12
CA ILE A 91 -12.44 0.33 -15.24
C ILE A 91 -12.79 0.12 -16.72
N PRO A 92 -12.66 -1.10 -17.28
CA PRO A 92 -12.09 -2.30 -16.65
C PRO A 92 -10.57 -2.22 -16.50
N CYS A 93 -10.06 -2.52 -15.29
CA CYS A 93 -8.63 -2.40 -14.95
C CYS A 93 -7.76 -3.32 -15.81
N GLU A 94 -8.25 -4.53 -16.13
CA GLU A 94 -7.57 -5.53 -16.94
C GLU A 94 -7.39 -5.12 -18.41
N LYS A 95 -8.18 -4.16 -18.91
CA LYS A 95 -8.05 -3.63 -20.28
C LYS A 95 -7.33 -2.30 -20.35
N ASN A 96 -7.18 -1.63 -19.21
CA ASN A 96 -6.58 -0.30 -19.08
C ASN A 96 -5.36 -0.37 -18.17
N VAL A 97 -4.48 -1.35 -18.39
CA VAL A 97 -3.38 -1.71 -17.50
C VAL A 97 -2.49 -0.52 -17.15
N GLU A 98 -2.04 0.24 -18.15
CA GLU A 98 -1.14 1.37 -17.98
C GLU A 98 -1.82 2.53 -17.22
N ALA A 99 -3.07 2.82 -17.57
CA ALA A 99 -3.86 3.85 -16.90
C ALA A 99 -4.14 3.45 -15.43
N PHE A 100 -4.36 2.16 -15.19
CA PHE A 100 -4.55 1.63 -13.85
C PHE A 100 -3.26 1.68 -13.03
N ILE A 101 -2.11 1.30 -13.58
CA ILE A 101 -0.79 1.44 -12.92
C ILE A 101 -0.56 2.90 -12.50
N GLN A 102 -0.81 3.85 -13.40
CA GLN A 102 -0.68 5.26 -13.10
C GLN A 102 -1.66 5.71 -12.01
N TRP A 103 -2.90 5.24 -12.06
CA TRP A 103 -3.88 5.53 -11.03
C TRP A 103 -3.49 4.96 -9.66
N VAL A 104 -2.93 3.75 -9.62
CA VAL A 104 -2.39 3.15 -8.39
C VAL A 104 -1.24 4.01 -7.87
N HIS A 105 -0.31 4.46 -8.71
CA HIS A 105 0.77 5.37 -8.29
C HIS A 105 0.24 6.66 -7.64
N GLU A 106 -0.84 7.23 -8.17
CA GLU A 106 -1.45 8.45 -7.63
C GLU A 106 -2.15 8.25 -6.29
N HIS A 107 -2.55 7.01 -5.98
CA HIS A 107 -3.23 6.65 -4.73
C HIS A 107 -2.33 5.91 -3.73
N ASP A 108 -1.12 5.53 -4.13
CA ASP A 108 -0.14 4.90 -3.26
C ASP A 108 0.48 5.91 -2.31
N LEU A 109 0.65 5.49 -1.06
CA LEU A 109 1.25 6.32 -0.04
C LEU A 109 2.72 6.57 -0.31
N TYR A 110 3.15 7.80 -0.05
CA TYR A 110 4.57 8.12 -0.02
C TYR A 110 5.25 7.29 1.07
N GLN A 111 6.20 6.45 0.64
CA GLN A 111 7.01 5.62 1.51
C GLN A 111 8.24 6.42 1.97
N VAL A 112 8.45 6.52 3.28
CA VAL A 112 9.67 7.07 3.83
C VAL A 112 10.60 5.96 4.36
N PRO A 113 11.92 6.18 4.39
CA PRO A 113 12.93 5.28 4.98
C PRO A 113 12.58 4.73 6.37
N ASP A 114 13.24 3.62 6.70
CA ASP A 114 12.89 2.73 7.80
C ASP A 114 13.00 3.36 9.19
N THR A 115 13.95 4.27 9.42
CA THR A 115 13.96 5.09 10.64
C THR A 115 13.82 6.57 10.32
N ALA A 116 13.04 7.29 11.15
CA ALA A 116 12.86 8.74 11.01
C ALA A 116 14.20 9.51 11.03
N THR A 117 15.22 8.90 11.65
CA THR A 117 16.59 9.38 11.79
C THR A 117 17.52 8.98 10.65
N ASP A 118 17.21 8.01 9.79
CA ASP A 118 18.10 7.65 8.67
C ASP A 118 18.18 8.78 7.64
N PHE A 119 17.17 9.65 7.55
CA PHE A 119 17.28 10.92 6.81
C PHE A 119 18.34 11.88 7.37
N LEU A 120 18.62 11.81 8.67
CA LEU A 120 19.70 12.57 9.30
C LEU A 120 21.03 11.93 8.90
N ARG A 121 21.19 10.61 9.09
CA ARG A 121 22.41 9.87 8.76
C ARG A 121 22.82 9.96 7.29
N ASP A 122 21.88 9.81 6.37
CA ASP A 122 22.14 9.97 4.93
C ASP A 122 22.60 11.41 4.60
N GLN A 123 22.10 12.42 5.32
CA GLN A 123 22.55 13.81 5.15
C GLN A 123 23.90 14.09 5.82
N GLU A 124 24.16 13.49 6.98
CA GLU A 124 25.43 13.55 7.70
C GLU A 124 26.55 12.90 6.88
N ASP A 125 26.29 11.73 6.28
CA ASP A 125 27.24 11.03 5.41
C ASP A 125 27.52 11.80 4.10
N LEU A 126 26.51 12.48 3.54
CA LEU A 126 26.68 13.33 2.35
C LEU A 126 27.39 14.67 2.62
N LYS A 127 27.34 15.18 3.86
CA LYS A 127 27.90 16.49 4.23
C LYS A 127 29.15 16.43 5.10
N GLY A 128 29.48 15.25 5.64
CA GLY A 128 30.60 15.05 6.56
C GLY A 128 30.39 15.64 7.97
N ASP A 129 29.18 16.12 8.27
CA ASP A 129 28.82 16.65 9.59
C ASP A 129 28.23 15.51 10.42
N ARG A 130 28.93 15.05 11.45
CA ARG A 130 28.32 14.20 12.49
C ARG A 130 27.69 15.11 13.54
N ALA A 131 26.41 14.93 13.87
CA ALA A 131 25.82 15.63 15.00
C ALA A 131 26.64 15.38 16.29
N VAL A 132 26.89 16.46 17.02
CA VAL A 132 27.76 16.50 18.21
C VAL A 132 27.02 16.08 19.50
N SER A 133 25.78 15.61 19.43
CA SER A 133 24.93 15.42 20.61
C SER A 133 24.37 14.00 20.75
N PRO A 134 24.40 13.39 21.95
CA PRO A 134 23.89 12.03 22.21
C PRO A 134 22.36 11.98 22.38
N VAL A 135 21.63 12.98 21.87
CA VAL A 135 20.19 13.13 22.09
C VAL A 135 19.48 13.02 20.74
N ASP A 136 19.25 11.79 20.31
CA ASP A 136 18.67 11.40 19.01
C ASP A 136 17.16 11.73 18.87
N ASP A 137 16.54 12.37 19.88
CA ASP A 137 15.08 12.59 19.96
C ASP A 137 14.64 14.07 19.87
N ASP A 138 15.56 15.01 19.59
CA ASP A 138 15.19 16.42 19.44
C ASP A 138 14.54 16.70 18.08
N LEU A 139 13.19 16.70 18.07
CA LEU A 139 12.37 17.00 16.88
C LEU A 139 12.68 18.36 16.24
N THR A 140 13.30 19.30 16.97
CA THR A 140 13.71 20.59 16.41
C THR A 140 14.88 20.48 15.43
N LEU A 141 15.62 19.37 15.47
CA LEU A 141 16.73 19.08 14.57
C LEU A 141 16.29 18.39 13.26
N LEU A 142 14.99 18.10 13.09
CA LEU A 142 14.49 17.48 11.87
C LEU A 142 14.81 18.36 10.65
N PRO A 143 15.35 17.79 9.55
CA PRO A 143 15.66 18.57 8.37
C PRO A 143 14.41 19.26 7.84
N ARG A 144 14.51 20.55 7.51
CA ARG A 144 13.39 21.32 6.93
C ARG A 144 12.75 20.60 5.74
N LYS A 145 13.54 19.87 4.94
CA LYS A 145 13.05 19.05 3.82
C LYS A 145 12.09 17.96 4.29
N LEU A 146 12.39 17.25 5.37
CA LEU A 146 11.52 16.24 5.95
C LEU A 146 10.22 16.86 6.46
N VAL A 147 10.30 17.96 7.21
CA VAL A 147 9.10 18.69 7.68
C VAL A 147 8.21 19.12 6.52
N LEU A 148 8.80 19.61 5.42
CA LEU A 148 8.05 19.97 4.21
C LEU A 148 7.42 18.75 3.52
N GLN A 149 8.09 17.60 3.50
CA GLN A 149 7.53 16.35 2.97
C GLN A 149 6.37 15.83 3.83
N LEU A 150 6.52 15.85 5.16
CA LEU A 150 5.46 15.49 6.12
C LEU A 150 4.25 16.43 5.99
N ARG A 151 4.47 17.71 5.69
CA ARG A 151 3.39 18.68 5.44
C ARG A 151 2.71 18.46 4.10
N ALA A 152 3.47 18.16 3.04
CA ALA A 152 2.94 17.98 1.70
C ALA A 152 2.18 16.65 1.56
N ASN A 153 2.58 15.63 2.30
CA ASN A 153 1.98 14.30 2.27
C ASN A 153 1.33 14.00 3.62
N ALA A 154 0.03 14.26 3.72
CA ALA A 154 -0.71 14.03 4.97
C ALA A 154 -0.79 12.54 5.36
N ASN A 155 -0.64 11.65 4.39
CA ASN A 155 -0.64 10.22 4.61
C ASN A 155 0.74 9.67 4.21
N ILE A 156 1.45 9.07 5.17
CA ILE A 156 2.82 8.56 4.99
C ILE A 156 2.91 7.17 5.61
N SER A 157 3.69 6.30 4.97
CA SER A 157 4.05 4.99 5.49
C SER A 157 5.47 5.02 6.03
N LEU A 158 5.64 4.66 7.31
CA LEU A 158 6.94 4.50 7.96
C LEU A 158 7.46 3.06 7.75
N GLY A 159 8.69 2.90 7.27
CA GLY A 159 9.21 1.59 6.82
C GLY A 159 9.39 0.52 7.91
N SER A 160 9.63 0.88 9.17
CA SER A 160 9.95 -0.09 10.25
C SER A 160 8.75 -0.77 10.94
N GLY A 161 7.51 -0.40 10.59
CA GLY A 161 6.32 -0.87 11.31
C GLY A 161 5.84 -2.28 10.99
N TYR A 162 6.43 -2.95 9.98
CA TYR A 162 5.88 -4.20 9.44
C TYR A 162 6.96 -5.26 9.20
N ARG A 163 6.69 -6.49 9.63
CA ARG A 163 7.51 -7.68 9.34
C ARG A 163 6.66 -8.70 8.58
N ALA A 164 6.93 -8.88 7.29
CA ALA A 164 6.57 -10.09 6.55
C ALA A 164 7.74 -11.09 6.61
N TYR A 165 7.57 -12.28 6.03
CA TYR A 165 8.64 -13.23 5.77
C TYR A 165 9.14 -13.03 4.32
N PRO A 166 10.22 -12.24 4.08
CA PRO A 166 10.72 -12.02 2.74
C PRO A 166 11.11 -13.35 2.09
N GLY A 167 10.82 -13.51 0.80
CA GLY A 167 11.13 -14.74 0.05
C GLY A 167 10.18 -15.91 0.30
N PHE A 168 9.14 -15.76 1.14
CA PHE A 168 8.08 -16.75 1.29
C PHE A 168 6.70 -16.11 1.14
N SER A 169 5.99 -16.47 0.06
CA SER A 169 4.60 -16.03 -0.15
C SER A 169 3.63 -16.70 0.81
N VAL A 170 2.44 -16.11 1.00
CA VAL A 170 1.37 -16.69 1.83
C VAL A 170 1.06 -18.12 1.40
N ALA A 171 1.02 -18.36 0.08
CA ALA A 171 0.76 -19.67 -0.50
C ALA A 171 1.85 -20.69 -0.11
N GLN A 172 3.13 -20.31 -0.15
CA GLN A 172 4.24 -21.16 0.25
C GLN A 172 4.20 -21.50 1.74
N VAL A 173 3.95 -20.50 2.60
CA VAL A 173 3.85 -20.71 4.06
C VAL A 173 2.71 -21.67 4.41
N ARG A 174 1.50 -21.46 3.85
CA ARG A 174 0.34 -22.32 4.11
C ARG A 174 0.57 -23.76 3.65
N LYS A 175 1.15 -23.93 2.45
CA LYS A 175 1.52 -25.24 1.91
C LYS A 175 2.51 -25.97 2.83
N HIS A 176 3.54 -25.28 3.31
CA HIS A 176 4.54 -25.86 4.20
C HIS A 176 3.95 -26.27 5.55
N LEU A 177 3.07 -25.45 6.12
CA LEU A 177 2.40 -25.72 7.40
C LEU A 177 1.23 -26.72 7.29
N LYS A 178 0.95 -27.26 6.10
CA LYS A 178 -0.20 -28.14 5.83
C LYS A 178 -1.53 -27.56 6.32
N LEU A 179 -1.64 -26.24 6.32
CA LEU A 179 -2.89 -25.57 6.66
C LEU A 179 -3.83 -25.79 5.46
N GLY A 180 -4.93 -26.50 5.71
CA GLY A 180 -6.04 -26.62 4.76
C GLY A 180 -6.67 -25.26 4.48
N TRP A 181 -7.60 -25.25 3.52
CA TRP A 181 -8.45 -24.09 3.26
C TRP A 181 -9.65 -24.11 4.19
#